data_AF-A0A349J853-F1
#
_entry.id   AF-A0A349J853-F1
#
_cell.length_a   1.000
_cell.length_b   1.000
_cell.length_c   1.000
_cell.angle_alpha   90.00
_cell.angle_beta   90.00
_cell.angle_gamma   90.00
#
_symmetry.space_group_name_H-M   'P 1'
#
loop_
_entity.id
_entity.type
_entity.pdbx_description
1 polymer ?
#
loop_
_entity_poly.entity_id
_entity_poly.type
_entity_poly.pdbx_seq_one_letter_code
_entity_poly.pdbx_strand_id
1 'polypeptide(L)'
;MENGAATPNKNADEVTDTARRLVCRARSEHTDLQLSDCILDVSVGPMATDTEQLLRSAVESIRRIGSDPTLKGVRMSVGLSNIGIMLPKVQIDGMPIGLAFETAFLTRCVPLGLDMSLATAGRDYRVLPEGHPALVAFDDFIACDDGFDALAGLKKVYKLASPITKAA
;
A
#
# COMPACT_ATOMS: atom_id res chain seq x y z
N MET A 1 16.64 9.33 6.01
CA MET A 1 17.45 10.24 6.84
C MET A 1 18.80 10.45 6.19
N GLU A 2 19.07 11.61 5.64
CA GLU A 2 20.38 11.94 5.08
C GLU A 2 21.06 12.89 6.05
N ASN A 3 22.26 12.54 6.54
CA ASN A 3 23.03 13.37 7.48
C ASN A 3 22.25 13.81 8.74
N GLY A 4 21.32 12.97 9.23
CA GLY A 4 20.49 13.29 10.40
C GLY A 4 19.26 14.14 10.13
N ALA A 5 19.00 14.53 8.87
CA ALA A 5 17.79 15.23 8.46
C ALA A 5 16.78 14.28 7.80
N ALA A 6 15.49 14.57 7.98
CA ALA A 6 14.42 13.87 7.28
C ALA A 6 14.31 14.39 5.83
N THR A 7 14.67 13.54 4.88
CA THR A 7 14.43 13.76 3.44
C THR A 7 13.30 12.82 3.01
N PRO A 8 12.26 13.31 2.31
CA PRO A 8 11.21 12.46 1.76
C PRO A 8 11.77 11.51 0.69
N ASN A 9 11.41 10.23 0.76
CA ASN A 9 11.66 9.29 -0.33
C ASN A 9 10.65 9.56 -1.46
N LYS A 10 11.11 9.54 -2.71
CA LYS A 10 10.31 9.87 -3.89
C LYS A 10 9.93 8.65 -4.73
N ASN A 11 10.64 7.55 -4.56
CA ASN A 11 10.47 6.32 -5.33
C ASN A 11 10.89 5.10 -4.52
N ALA A 12 10.66 3.91 -5.07
CA ALA A 12 10.91 2.66 -4.39
C ALA A 12 12.40 2.34 -4.15
N ASP A 13 13.33 2.87 -4.97
CA ASP A 13 14.77 2.75 -4.72
C ASP A 13 15.13 3.48 -3.43
N GLU A 14 14.72 4.74 -3.32
CA GLU A 14 14.98 5.57 -2.14
C GLU A 14 14.36 4.99 -0.87
N VAL A 15 13.14 4.42 -0.97
CA VAL A 15 12.50 3.71 0.14
C VAL A 15 13.31 2.48 0.55
N THR A 16 13.74 1.66 -0.40
CA THR A 16 14.51 0.43 -0.15
C THR A 16 15.88 0.75 0.46
N ASP A 17 16.58 1.74 -0.08
CA ASP A 17 17.87 2.20 0.44
C ASP A 17 17.75 2.78 1.84
N THR A 18 16.68 3.56 2.08
CA THR A 18 16.37 4.04 3.42
C THR A 18 16.07 2.88 4.38
N ALA A 19 15.31 1.88 3.97
CA ALA A 19 15.04 0.69 4.79
C ALA A 19 16.33 -0.05 5.17
N ARG A 20 17.19 -0.37 4.19
CA ARG A 20 18.51 -0.99 4.44
C ARG A 20 19.32 -0.20 5.45
N ARG A 21 19.40 1.12 5.26
CA ARG A 21 20.23 2.00 6.08
C ARG A 21 19.68 2.14 7.51
N LEU A 22 18.36 2.20 7.68
CA LEU A 22 17.71 2.24 9.00
C LEU A 22 17.92 0.93 9.76
N VAL A 23 17.68 -0.21 9.11
CA VAL A 23 17.85 -1.53 9.74
C VAL A 23 19.32 -1.79 10.08
N CYS A 24 20.23 -1.48 9.17
CA CYS A 24 21.67 -1.61 9.40
C CYS A 24 22.12 -0.76 10.60
N ARG A 25 21.67 0.50 10.65
CA ARG A 25 21.98 1.41 11.76
C ARG A 25 21.43 0.89 13.08
N ALA A 26 20.15 0.54 13.13
CA ALA A 26 19.50 0.05 14.35
C ALA A 26 20.24 -1.18 14.92
N ARG A 27 20.63 -2.13 14.05
CA ARG A 27 21.39 -3.32 14.46
C ARG A 27 22.84 -3.04 14.84
N SER A 28 23.44 -2.00 14.29
CA SER A 28 24.80 -1.58 14.70
C SER A 28 24.81 -0.90 16.06
N GLU A 29 23.73 -0.20 16.42
CA GLU A 29 23.55 0.49 17.70
C GLU A 29 22.98 -0.45 18.78
N HIS A 30 22.25 -1.50 18.38
CA HIS A 30 21.62 -2.49 19.26
C HIS A 30 21.91 -3.91 18.75
N THR A 31 22.95 -4.55 19.29
CA THR A 31 23.46 -5.85 18.80
C THR A 31 22.54 -7.03 19.09
N ASP A 32 21.62 -6.88 20.03
CA ASP A 32 20.58 -7.85 20.41
C ASP A 32 19.35 -7.80 19.49
N LEU A 33 19.15 -6.69 18.76
CA LEU A 33 18.02 -6.49 17.86
C LEU A 33 18.05 -7.48 16.68
N GLN A 34 17.05 -8.34 16.60
CA GLN A 34 16.86 -9.25 15.48
C GLN A 34 16.14 -8.54 14.34
N LEU A 35 16.34 -9.02 13.10
CA LEU A 35 15.59 -8.48 11.95
C LEU A 35 14.07 -8.61 12.14
N SER A 36 13.61 -9.68 12.79
CA SER A 36 12.20 -9.91 13.12
C SER A 36 11.58 -8.88 14.07
N ASP A 37 12.41 -8.13 14.78
CA ASP A 37 11.96 -7.05 15.68
C ASP A 37 11.78 -5.73 14.93
N CYS A 38 12.33 -5.62 13.71
CA CYS A 38 12.20 -4.45 12.87
C CYS A 38 10.88 -4.48 12.10
N ILE A 39 10.04 -3.46 12.30
CA ILE A 39 8.85 -3.20 11.50
C ILE A 39 9.12 -1.98 10.62
N LEU A 40 9.10 -2.19 9.31
CA LEU A 40 9.22 -1.12 8.32
C LEU A 40 7.82 -0.64 7.94
N ASP A 41 7.50 0.62 8.25
CA ASP A 41 6.26 1.26 7.80
C ASP A 41 6.45 1.82 6.38
N VAL A 42 5.82 1.17 5.40
CA VAL A 42 5.83 1.65 4.01
C VAL A 42 4.64 2.61 3.84
N SER A 43 4.97 3.87 3.57
CA SER A 43 3.95 4.92 3.46
C SER A 43 3.02 4.69 2.27
N VAL A 44 1.72 4.75 2.53
CA VAL A 44 0.65 4.75 1.52
C VAL A 44 -0.20 6.01 1.66
N GLY A 45 -0.59 6.59 0.52
CA GLY A 45 -1.38 7.81 0.45
C GLY A 45 -2.82 7.57 -0.02
N PRO A 46 -3.67 8.63 0.00
CA PRO A 46 -5.02 8.57 -0.51
C PRO A 46 -5.06 8.31 -2.02
N MET A 47 -5.69 7.20 -2.43
CA MET A 47 -5.81 6.82 -3.84
C MET A 47 -6.52 7.89 -4.67
N ALA A 48 -7.50 8.57 -4.06
CA ALA A 48 -8.33 9.59 -4.73
C ALA A 48 -7.56 10.86 -5.14
N THR A 49 -6.34 11.05 -4.63
CA THR A 49 -5.53 12.26 -4.86
C THR A 49 -4.07 11.93 -5.18
N ASP A 50 -3.74 10.68 -5.50
CA ASP A 50 -2.37 10.23 -5.70
C ASP A 50 -1.83 10.62 -7.08
N THR A 51 -1.45 11.90 -7.23
CA THR A 51 -0.79 12.41 -8.45
C THR A 51 0.70 12.09 -8.49
N GLU A 52 1.29 11.71 -7.36
CA GLU A 52 2.72 11.42 -7.21
C GLU A 52 3.04 9.92 -7.31
N GLN A 53 2.03 9.08 -7.55
CA GLN A 53 2.16 7.63 -7.69
C GLN A 53 2.75 6.96 -6.43
N LEU A 54 2.40 7.48 -5.25
CA LEU A 54 2.83 6.94 -3.96
C LEU A 54 2.35 5.49 -3.76
N LEU A 55 1.15 5.13 -4.23
CA LEU A 55 0.66 3.74 -4.13
C LEU A 55 1.48 2.78 -5.00
N ARG A 56 1.81 3.16 -6.23
CA ARG A 56 2.73 2.40 -7.09
C ARG A 56 4.10 2.24 -6.41
N SER A 57 4.64 3.34 -5.88
CA SER A 57 5.91 3.35 -5.15
C SER A 57 5.87 2.42 -3.92
N ALA A 58 4.77 2.41 -3.17
CA ALA A 58 4.59 1.55 -2.00
C ALA A 58 4.58 0.05 -2.38
N VAL A 59 3.81 -0.34 -3.40
CA VAL A 59 3.77 -1.73 -3.90
C VAL A 59 5.17 -2.19 -4.32
N GLU A 60 5.86 -1.35 -5.08
CA GLU A 60 7.20 -1.64 -5.57
C GLU A 60 8.24 -1.68 -4.43
N SER A 61 8.10 -0.82 -3.42
CA SER A 61 8.95 -0.83 -2.23
C SER A 61 8.76 -2.12 -1.42
N ILE A 62 7.52 -2.55 -1.20
CA ILE A 62 7.19 -3.80 -0.52
C ILE A 62 7.82 -4.98 -1.28
N ARG A 63 7.69 -5.00 -2.61
CA ARG A 63 8.30 -6.03 -3.46
C ARG A 63 9.83 -6.05 -3.30
N ARG A 64 10.47 -4.89 -3.36
CA ARG A 64 11.94 -4.79 -3.27
C ARG A 64 12.44 -5.22 -1.91
N ILE A 65 11.86 -4.69 -0.83
CA ILE A 65 12.20 -5.05 0.55
C ILE A 65 11.96 -6.54 0.79
N GLY A 66 10.80 -7.09 0.39
CA GLY A 66 10.50 -8.50 0.57
C GLY A 66 11.41 -9.45 -0.21
N SER A 67 11.94 -9.00 -1.34
CA SER A 67 12.92 -9.75 -2.14
C SER A 67 14.38 -9.53 -1.73
N ASP A 68 14.67 -8.59 -0.83
CA ASP A 68 16.03 -8.21 -0.46
C ASP A 68 16.63 -9.22 0.53
N PRO A 69 17.70 -9.95 0.15
CA PRO A 69 18.33 -10.92 1.04
C PRO A 69 18.86 -10.32 2.34
N THR A 70 19.24 -9.04 2.34
CA THR A 70 19.79 -8.35 3.51
C THR A 70 18.73 -7.92 4.52
N LEU A 71 17.47 -7.83 4.07
CA LEU A 71 16.31 -7.48 4.89
C LEU A 71 15.45 -8.70 5.21
N LYS A 72 15.86 -9.90 4.79
CA LYS A 72 15.10 -11.13 5.05
C LYS A 72 14.85 -11.33 6.55
N GLY A 73 13.58 -11.26 6.94
CA GLY A 73 13.14 -11.41 8.32
C GLY A 73 12.55 -10.13 8.92
N VAL A 74 12.73 -8.95 8.29
CA VAL A 74 11.99 -7.75 8.71
C VAL A 74 10.50 -7.90 8.47
N ARG A 75 9.69 -7.25 9.30
CA ARG A 75 8.25 -7.11 9.11
C ARG A 75 7.96 -5.85 8.30
N MET A 76 6.86 -5.84 7.56
CA MET A 76 6.38 -4.65 6.85
C MET A 76 4.96 -4.31 7.28
N SER A 77 4.73 -3.03 7.56
CA SER A 77 3.42 -2.48 7.92
C SER A 77 3.04 -1.34 6.98
N VAL A 78 1.74 -1.05 6.91
CA VAL A 78 1.18 0.10 6.20
C VAL A 78 0.02 0.72 6.98
N GLY A 79 -0.20 2.02 6.79
CA GLY A 79 -1.44 2.71 7.16
C GLY A 79 -2.59 2.40 6.20
N LEU A 80 -3.20 1.21 6.28
CA LEU A 80 -4.11 0.70 5.24
C LEU A 80 -5.30 1.63 4.96
N SER A 81 -5.89 2.22 6.01
CA SER A 81 -7.05 3.12 5.85
C SER A 81 -6.75 4.41 5.06
N ASN A 82 -5.47 4.77 4.89
CA ASN A 82 -5.09 5.95 4.13
C ASN A 82 -5.51 5.84 2.66
N ILE A 83 -5.47 4.63 2.10
CA ILE A 83 -5.86 4.34 0.71
C ILE A 83 -7.29 4.83 0.45
N GLY A 84 -8.18 4.60 1.41
CA GLY A 84 -9.61 4.91 1.30
C GLY A 84 -9.98 6.38 1.52
N ILE A 85 -9.04 7.24 1.91
CA ILE A 85 -9.30 8.66 2.17
C ILE A 85 -9.79 9.34 0.88
N MET A 86 -10.83 10.17 1.01
CA MET A 86 -11.48 10.93 -0.07
C MET A 86 -12.16 10.09 -1.17
N LEU A 87 -12.21 8.76 -1.04
CA LEU A 87 -13.03 7.96 -1.94
C LEU A 87 -14.54 8.21 -1.71
N PRO A 88 -15.36 8.14 -2.77
CA PRO A 88 -16.80 8.30 -2.64
C PRO A 88 -17.44 7.18 -1.81
N LYS A 89 -18.58 7.46 -1.18
CA LYS A 89 -19.36 6.46 -0.43
C LYS A 89 -20.22 5.60 -1.36
N VAL A 90 -19.57 4.82 -2.21
CA VAL A 90 -20.18 3.89 -3.18
C VAL A 90 -19.62 2.48 -2.96
N GLN A 91 -20.19 1.49 -3.65
CA GLN A 91 -19.76 0.10 -3.58
C GLN A 91 -19.43 -0.46 -4.97
N ILE A 92 -18.47 -1.38 -4.98
CA ILE A 92 -18.08 -2.19 -6.14
C ILE A 92 -18.30 -3.65 -5.75
N ASP A 93 -19.10 -4.37 -6.52
CA ASP A 93 -19.40 -5.79 -6.27
C ASP A 93 -19.87 -6.07 -4.83
N GLY A 94 -20.77 -5.22 -4.33
CA GLY A 94 -21.32 -5.31 -2.96
C GLY A 94 -20.36 -4.90 -1.84
N MET A 95 -19.13 -4.48 -2.15
CA MET A 95 -18.14 -4.05 -1.16
C MET A 95 -17.99 -2.52 -1.17
N PRO A 96 -17.99 -1.83 0.00
CA PRO A 96 -17.67 -0.40 0.05
C PRO A 96 -16.33 -0.13 -0.64
N ILE A 97 -16.27 0.87 -1.52
CA ILE A 97 -15.12 1.08 -2.43
C ILE A 97 -13.79 1.24 -1.69
N GLY A 98 -13.79 1.87 -0.52
CA GLY A 98 -12.60 1.97 0.33
C GLY A 98 -12.11 0.61 0.81
N LEU A 99 -13.02 -0.24 1.32
CA LEU A 99 -12.68 -1.62 1.67
C LEU A 99 -12.21 -2.39 0.43
N ALA A 100 -12.83 -2.18 -0.73
CA ALA A 100 -12.45 -2.87 -1.96
C ALA A 100 -11.02 -2.57 -2.40
N PHE A 101 -10.59 -1.30 -2.36
CA PHE A 101 -9.22 -0.91 -2.71
C PHE A 101 -8.20 -1.24 -1.62
N GLU A 102 -8.55 -1.11 -0.34
CA GLU A 102 -7.71 -1.62 0.76
C GLU A 102 -7.44 -3.13 0.58
N THR A 103 -8.48 -3.88 0.20
CA THR A 103 -8.40 -5.33 -0.01
C THR A 103 -7.64 -5.69 -1.28
N ALA A 104 -7.79 -4.93 -2.37
CA ALA A 104 -7.00 -5.08 -3.59
C ALA A 104 -5.51 -4.85 -3.31
N PHE A 105 -5.17 -3.80 -2.56
CA PHE A 105 -3.81 -3.54 -2.12
C PHE A 105 -3.22 -4.72 -1.34
N LEU A 106 -3.94 -5.24 -0.33
CA LEU A 106 -3.49 -6.42 0.44
C LEU A 106 -3.33 -7.67 -0.44
N THR A 107 -4.27 -7.90 -1.35
CA THR A 107 -4.25 -9.03 -2.30
C THR A 107 -2.95 -9.03 -3.11
N ARG A 108 -2.46 -7.85 -3.52
CA ARG A 108 -1.20 -7.71 -4.26
C ARG A 108 0.03 -7.69 -3.36
N CYS A 109 -0.03 -7.07 -2.18
CA CYS A 109 1.15 -6.82 -1.36
C CYS A 109 1.52 -7.95 -0.39
N VAL A 110 0.55 -8.73 0.10
CA VAL A 110 0.85 -9.83 1.03
C VAL A 110 1.79 -10.88 0.42
N PRO A 111 1.59 -11.35 -0.84
CA PRO A 111 2.54 -12.25 -1.49
C PRO A 111 3.95 -11.66 -1.68
N LEU A 112 4.07 -10.32 -1.63
CA LEU A 112 5.32 -9.59 -1.82
C LEU A 112 6.08 -9.35 -0.51
N GLY A 113 5.52 -9.78 0.63
CA GLY A 113 6.15 -9.72 1.95
C GLY A 113 5.44 -8.83 2.96
N LEU A 114 4.37 -8.11 2.58
CA LEU A 114 3.59 -7.34 3.55
C LEU A 114 2.87 -8.28 4.53
N ASP A 115 3.07 -8.07 5.83
CA ASP A 115 2.59 -9.00 6.85
C ASP A 115 1.94 -8.31 8.07
N MET A 116 1.94 -6.99 8.11
CA MET A 116 1.23 -6.18 9.10
C MET A 116 0.47 -5.03 8.42
N SER A 117 -0.57 -4.54 9.08
CA SER A 117 -1.23 -3.30 8.68
C SER A 117 -1.95 -2.63 9.84
N LEU A 118 -2.03 -1.30 9.79
CA LEU A 118 -2.94 -0.50 10.61
C LEU A 118 -4.27 -0.39 9.86
N ALA A 119 -5.15 -1.35 10.11
CA ALA A 119 -6.43 -1.50 9.42
C ALA A 119 -7.63 -1.15 10.33
N THR A 120 -8.81 -0.96 9.73
CA THR A 120 -10.04 -0.78 10.52
C THR A 120 -10.54 -2.14 11.01
N ALA A 121 -10.55 -2.34 12.33
CA ALA A 121 -11.04 -3.58 12.92
C ALA A 121 -12.50 -3.88 12.54
N GLY A 122 -12.82 -5.17 12.36
CA GLY A 122 -14.18 -5.65 12.05
C GLY A 122 -14.61 -5.53 10.60
N ARG A 123 -13.74 -5.12 9.67
CA ARG A 123 -14.01 -5.17 8.22
C ARG A 123 -13.67 -6.54 7.63
N ASP A 124 -14.38 -6.91 6.56
CA ASP A 124 -14.20 -8.16 5.82
C ASP A 124 -13.05 -8.07 4.81
N TYR A 125 -11.81 -8.03 5.29
CA TYR A 125 -10.63 -8.12 4.43
C TYR A 125 -10.43 -9.57 3.97
N ARG A 126 -10.34 -9.78 2.66
CA ARG A 126 -10.19 -11.13 2.04
C ARG A 126 -9.32 -11.07 0.80
N VAL A 127 -8.68 -12.16 0.40
CA VAL A 127 -8.01 -12.18 -0.91
C VAL A 127 -9.08 -12.02 -2.00
N LEU A 128 -8.94 -11.02 -2.87
CA LEU A 128 -9.85 -10.83 -3.99
C LEU A 128 -9.51 -11.85 -5.09
N PRO A 129 -10.53 -12.46 -5.75
CA PRO A 129 -10.29 -13.31 -6.90
C PRO A 129 -9.76 -12.47 -8.08
N GLU A 130 -8.95 -13.10 -8.94
CA GLU A 130 -8.53 -12.48 -10.19
C GLU A 130 -9.74 -12.06 -11.03
N GLY A 131 -9.65 -10.88 -11.65
CA GLY A 131 -10.77 -10.28 -12.39
C GLY A 131 -11.80 -9.55 -11.53
N HIS A 132 -11.70 -9.57 -10.19
CA HIS A 132 -12.56 -8.74 -9.35
C HIS A 132 -12.41 -7.25 -9.75
N PRO A 133 -13.51 -6.49 -9.94
CA PRO A 133 -13.42 -5.16 -10.55
C PRO A 133 -12.51 -4.17 -9.80
N ALA A 134 -12.48 -4.23 -8.46
CA ALA A 134 -11.58 -3.41 -7.66
C ALA A 134 -10.10 -3.82 -7.80
N LEU A 135 -9.82 -5.10 -8.04
CA LEU A 135 -8.47 -5.61 -8.22
C LEU A 135 -7.93 -5.19 -9.58
N VAL A 136 -8.74 -5.35 -10.64
CA VAL A 136 -8.43 -4.86 -11.99
C VAL A 136 -8.19 -3.35 -11.97
N ALA A 137 -9.09 -2.59 -11.34
CA ALA A 137 -8.95 -1.14 -11.22
C ALA A 137 -7.69 -0.72 -10.44
N PHE A 138 -7.32 -1.46 -9.39
CA PHE A 138 -6.11 -1.21 -8.63
C PHE A 138 -4.85 -1.49 -9.47
N ASP A 139 -4.82 -2.61 -10.19
CA ASP A 139 -3.71 -2.97 -11.08
C ASP A 139 -3.54 -1.94 -12.20
N ASP A 140 -4.64 -1.53 -12.84
CA ASP A 140 -4.63 -0.46 -13.85
C ASP A 140 -4.10 0.85 -13.27
N PHE A 141 -4.53 1.20 -12.05
CA PHE A 141 -4.11 2.42 -11.36
C PHE A 141 -2.60 2.45 -11.12
N ILE A 142 -2.02 1.38 -10.59
CA ILE A 142 -0.57 1.30 -10.35
C ILE A 142 0.23 1.02 -11.62
N ALA A 143 -0.42 0.66 -12.73
CA ALA A 143 0.22 0.50 -14.04
C ALA A 143 0.33 1.82 -14.83
N CYS A 144 -0.40 2.87 -14.45
CA CYS A 144 -0.30 4.18 -15.08
C CYS A 144 1.05 4.87 -14.79
N ASP A 145 1.71 5.39 -15.82
CA ASP A 145 2.96 6.14 -15.70
C ASP A 145 2.78 7.59 -15.26
N ASP A 146 1.55 8.09 -15.35
CA ASP A 146 1.16 9.42 -14.91
C ASP A 146 0.03 9.33 -13.88
N GLY A 147 0.17 10.09 -12.78
CA GLY A 147 -0.81 10.06 -11.69
C GLY A 147 -2.15 10.71 -12.06
N PHE A 148 -2.18 11.67 -12.99
CA PHE A 148 -3.45 12.25 -13.46
C PHE A 148 -4.22 11.25 -14.33
N ASP A 149 -3.51 10.47 -15.16
CA ASP A 149 -4.12 9.36 -15.92
C ASP A 149 -4.67 8.28 -14.98
N ALA A 150 -3.94 7.94 -13.92
CA ALA A 150 -4.41 7.02 -12.88
C ALA A 150 -5.72 7.52 -12.24
N LEU A 151 -5.77 8.80 -11.87
CA LEU A 151 -6.98 9.44 -11.32
C LEU A 151 -8.12 9.50 -12.34
N ALA A 152 -7.84 9.71 -13.62
CA ALA A 152 -8.85 9.68 -14.68
C ALA A 152 -9.43 8.27 -14.87
N GLY A 153 -8.60 7.23 -14.79
CA GLY A 153 -8.99 5.82 -14.76
C GLY A 153 -9.89 5.52 -13.56
N LEU A 154 -9.48 5.92 -12.36
CA LEU A 154 -10.24 5.74 -11.13
C LEU A 154 -11.65 6.37 -11.21
N LYS A 155 -11.79 7.55 -11.83
CA LYS A 155 -13.10 8.18 -12.06
C LYS A 155 -14.03 7.36 -12.95
N LYS A 156 -13.51 6.53 -13.87
CA LYS A 156 -14.32 5.62 -14.68
C LYS A 156 -14.89 4.49 -13.82
N VAL A 157 -14.12 3.99 -12.86
CA VAL A 157 -14.55 2.97 -11.90
C VAL A 157 -15.74 3.47 -11.06
N TYR A 158 -15.73 4.74 -10.66
CA TYR A 158 -16.85 5.33 -9.92
C TYR A 158 -18.18 5.30 -10.69
N LYS A 159 -18.14 5.30 -12.03
CA LYS A 159 -19.35 5.19 -12.87
C LYS A 159 -19.92 3.77 -12.90
N LEU A 160 -19.09 2.77 -12.61
CA LEU A 160 -19.49 1.37 -12.47
C LEU A 160 -19.97 1.06 -11.05
N ALA A 161 -19.65 1.94 -10.09
CA ALA A 161 -20.02 1.76 -8.70
C ALA A 161 -21.50 2.10 -8.45
N SER A 162 -22.10 1.39 -7.49
CA SER A 162 -23.47 1.62 -7.06
C SER A 162 -23.52 2.33 -5.71
N PRO A 163 -24.63 3.00 -5.33
CA PRO A 163 -24.81 3.51 -3.98
C PRO A 163 -24.72 2.38 -2.95
N ILE A 164 -24.15 2.66 -1.77
CA ILE A 164 -24.14 1.71 -0.65
C ILE A 164 -25.58 1.47 -0.21
N THR A 165 -26.05 0.24 -0.35
CA THR A 165 -27.38 -0.16 0.15
C THR A 165 -27.23 -0.47 1.63
N LYS A 166 -27.93 0.27 2.51
CA LYS A 166 -28.03 -0.16 3.91
C LYS A 166 -28.88 -1.43 3.94
N ALA A 167 -28.36 -2.50 4.55
CA ALA A 167 -29.20 -3.61 4.95
C ALA A 167 -30.31 -3.06 5.88
N ALA A 168 -31.55 -3.39 5.56
CA ALA A 168 -32.73 -3.04 6.34
C ALA A 168 -32.72 -3.76 7.70
#